data_AF-A0A6G3Z9X8-F1
#
_entry.id   AF-A0A6G3Z9X8-F1
#
_cell.length_a   1.000
_cell.length_b   1.000
_cell.length_c   1.000
_cell.angle_alpha   90.00
_cell.angle_beta   90.00
_cell.angle_gamma   90.00
#
_symmetry.space_group_name_H-M   'P 1'
#
loop_
_entity.id
_entity.type
_entity.pdbx_description
1 polymer ?
#
loop_
_entity_poly.entity_id
_entity_poly.type
_entity_poly.pdbx_seq_one_letter_code
_entity_poly.pdbx_strand_id
1 'polypeptide(L)'
;MTNSHYHSDAELLQYNQTSLEELQTVLRREAGEFSLTLAACNYNRLRNLVVDQFIQTNQATVLRLPSPLTSLVETIHTHLENVPPPALLITGLELLPEANLIAVLKGANLSRDEFRKHFPF
;
A
#
# COMPACT_ATOMS: atom_id res chain seq x y z
N MET A 1 -28.37 18.14 12.84
CA MET A 1 -27.66 19.24 12.16
C MET A 1 -26.17 18.93 12.23
N THR A 2 -25.65 18.22 11.24
CA THR A 2 -24.22 17.87 11.16
C THR A 2 -23.47 19.03 10.54
N ASN A 3 -22.66 19.73 11.34
CA ASN A 3 -21.74 20.75 10.85
C ASN A 3 -20.74 20.09 9.90
N SER A 4 -20.93 20.29 8.59
CA SER A 4 -19.92 19.98 7.60
C SER A 4 -18.83 21.04 7.71
N HIS A 5 -17.79 20.77 8.51
CA HIS A 5 -16.55 21.55 8.42
C HIS A 5 -15.90 21.23 7.09
N TYR A 6 -16.11 22.11 6.11
CA TYR A 6 -15.31 22.10 4.89
C TYR A 6 -13.89 22.53 5.26
N HIS A 7 -12.95 21.61 5.11
CA HIS A 7 -11.52 21.94 5.17
C HIS A 7 -11.17 22.84 3.99
N SER A 8 -10.39 23.89 4.24
CA SER A 8 -9.80 24.70 3.18
C SER A 8 -8.81 23.88 2.36
N ASP A 9 -8.56 24.30 1.11
CA ASP A 9 -7.56 23.65 0.25
C ASP A 9 -6.18 23.61 0.91
N ALA A 10 -5.80 24.66 1.64
CA ALA A 10 -4.53 24.72 2.36
C ALA A 10 -4.44 23.67 3.48
N GLU A 11 -5.52 23.46 4.24
CA GLU A 11 -5.58 22.43 5.28
C GLU A 11 -5.53 21.03 4.69
N LEU A 12 -6.24 20.79 3.58
CA LEU A 12 -6.20 19.50 2.87
C LEU A 12 -4.81 19.21 2.30
N LEU A 13 -4.15 20.21 1.71
CA LEU A 13 -2.79 20.08 1.20
C LEU A 13 -1.80 19.78 2.33
N GLN A 14 -1.89 20.51 3.43
CA GLN A 14 -1.03 20.28 4.60
C GLN A 14 -1.25 18.88 5.18
N TYR A 15 -2.50 18.44 5.31
CA TYR A 15 -2.82 17.09 5.80
C TYR A 15 -2.20 16.01 4.91
N ASN A 16 -2.41 16.10 3.58
CA ASN A 16 -1.87 15.13 2.63
C ASN A 16 -0.34 15.10 2.65
N GLN A 17 0.31 16.27 2.78
CA GLN A 17 1.76 16.38 2.87
C GLN A 17 2.28 15.72 4.15
N THR A 18 1.67 16.01 5.30
CA THR A 18 2.02 15.36 6.57
C THR A 18 1.85 13.85 6.49
N SER A 19 0.74 13.35 5.94
CA SER A 19 0.53 11.90 5.79
C SER A 19 1.54 11.24 4.85
N LEU A 20 1.98 11.93 3.79
CA LEU A 20 3.04 11.44 2.91
C LEU A 20 4.38 11.34 3.64
N GLU A 21 4.73 12.34 4.44
CA GLU A 21 5.96 12.36 5.26
C GLU A 21 5.95 11.26 6.33
N GLU A 22 4.81 11.01 6.97
CA GLU A 22 4.60 9.89 7.89
C GLU A 22 4.83 8.55 7.19
N LEU A 23 4.23 8.35 6.01
CA LEU A 23 4.40 7.12 5.24
C LEU A 23 5.87 6.89 4.85
N GLN A 24 6.56 7.92 4.38
CA GLN A 24 7.99 7.86 4.09
C GLN A 24 8.83 7.56 5.34
N THR A 25 8.43 8.07 6.51
CA THR A 25 9.11 7.81 7.77
C THR A 25 8.95 6.36 8.21
N VAL A 26 7.75 5.79 8.07
CA VAL A 26 7.50 4.37 8.33
C VAL A 26 8.39 3.50 7.45
N LEU A 27 8.47 3.77 6.14
CA LEU A 27 9.33 3.00 5.24
C LEU A 27 10.82 3.03 5.64
N ARG A 28 11.32 4.18 6.12
CA ARG A 28 12.71 4.29 6.59
C ARG A 28 12.95 3.58 7.93
N ARG A 29 11.97 3.64 8.83
CA ARG A 29 12.09 3.11 10.20
C ARG A 29 12.00 1.59 10.24
N GLU A 30 11.08 1.04 9.44
CA GLU A 30 10.80 -0.39 9.41
C GLU A 30 11.68 -1.14 8.40
N ALA A 31 12.69 -0.51 7.81
CA ALA A 31 13.60 -1.17 6.88
C ALA A 31 14.32 -2.34 7.58
N GLY A 32 14.17 -3.55 7.04
CA GLY A 32 14.67 -4.80 7.60
C GLY A 32 13.70 -5.53 8.54
N GLU A 33 12.52 -4.96 8.83
CA GLU A 33 11.46 -5.57 9.61
C GLU A 33 10.12 -5.53 8.85
N PHE A 34 9.47 -6.69 8.74
CA PHE A 34 8.20 -6.78 8.02
C PHE A 34 7.12 -5.89 8.67
N SER A 35 6.63 -4.91 7.92
CA SER A 35 5.52 -4.03 8.29
C SER A 35 4.47 -3.95 7.19
N LEU A 36 3.20 -3.87 7.59
CA LEU A 36 2.07 -3.68 6.67
C LEU A 36 1.32 -2.39 7.05
N THR A 37 1.31 -1.43 6.14
CA THR A 37 0.64 -0.14 6.32
C THR A 37 -0.47 0.03 5.29
N LEU A 38 -1.67 0.38 5.74
CA LEU A 38 -2.78 0.76 4.85
C LEU A 38 -2.80 2.27 4.68
N ALA A 39 -2.63 2.74 3.44
CA ALA A 39 -2.77 4.15 3.08
C ALA A 39 -4.08 4.35 2.30
N ALA A 40 -5.03 5.08 2.90
CA ALA A 40 -6.27 5.45 2.23
C ALA A 40 -6.08 6.74 1.41
N CYS A 41 -6.34 6.68 0.11
CA CYS A 41 -6.28 7.83 -0.79
C CYS A 41 -7.66 8.06 -1.44
N ASN A 42 -8.35 9.13 -1.03
CA ASN A 42 -9.72 9.41 -1.48
C ASN A 42 -9.81 9.83 -2.96
N TYR A 43 -8.68 10.15 -3.60
CA TYR A 43 -8.62 10.59 -4.99
C TYR A 43 -7.60 9.78 -5.78
N ASN A 44 -8.04 9.20 -6.90
CA ASN A 44 -7.16 8.43 -7.80
C ASN A 44 -5.96 9.24 -8.29
N ARG A 45 -6.14 10.53 -8.58
CA ARG A 45 -5.05 11.41 -9.00
C ARG A 45 -4.00 11.58 -7.89
N LEU A 46 -4.44 11.79 -6.64
CA LEU A 46 -3.54 11.91 -5.50
C LEU A 46 -2.79 10.60 -5.27
N ARG A 47 -3.49 9.46 -5.31
CA ARG A 47 -2.86 8.14 -5.20
C ARG A 47 -1.74 7.97 -6.23
N ASN A 48 -2.01 8.30 -7.50
CA ASN A 48 -1.01 8.16 -8.56
C ASN A 48 0.21 9.06 -8.30
N LEU A 49 0.00 10.32 -7.89
CA LEU A 49 1.10 11.22 -7.53
C LEU A 49 1.95 10.67 -6.37
N VAL A 50 1.31 10.14 -5.32
CA VAL A 50 2.00 9.52 -4.18
C VAL A 50 2.80 8.31 -4.62
N VAL A 51 2.19 7.43 -5.43
CA VAL A 51 2.85 6.24 -5.97
C VAL A 51 4.05 6.60 -6.85
N ASP A 52 3.87 7.56 -7.76
CA ASP A 52 4.93 8.05 -8.65
C ASP A 52 6.10 8.63 -7.85
N GLN A 53 5.82 9.36 -6.76
CA GLN A 53 6.84 9.90 -5.87
C GLN A 53 7.74 8.78 -5.29
N PHE A 54 7.16 7.66 -4.83
CA PHE A 54 7.94 6.55 -4.27
C PHE A 54 8.75 5.78 -5.32
N ILE A 55 8.22 5.64 -6.54
CA ILE A 55 8.93 5.00 -7.65
C ILE A 55 10.12 5.88 -8.07
N GLN A 56 9.90 7.18 -8.27
CA GLN A 56 10.93 8.11 -8.75
C GLN A 56 12.10 8.26 -7.77
N THR A 57 11.84 8.14 -6.46
CA THR A 57 12.87 8.15 -5.42
C THR A 57 13.49 6.77 -5.15
N ASN A 58 13.11 5.74 -5.92
CA ASN A 58 13.54 4.36 -5.76
C ASN A 58 13.31 3.81 -4.33
N GLN A 59 12.27 4.31 -3.66
CA GLN A 59 11.88 3.92 -2.31
C GLN A 59 10.93 2.72 -2.30
N ALA A 60 10.20 2.49 -3.39
CA ALA A 60 9.31 1.33 -3.51
C ALA A 60 9.10 0.92 -4.97
N THR A 61 8.67 -0.32 -5.19
CA THR A 61 8.06 -0.75 -6.45
C THR A 61 6.55 -0.89 -6.29
N VAL A 62 5.84 -1.01 -7.40
CA VAL A 62 4.37 -1.12 -7.42
C VAL A 62 3.95 -2.45 -7.99
N LEU A 63 3.16 -3.19 -7.20
CA LEU A 63 2.36 -4.31 -7.66
C LEU A 63 0.91 -3.84 -7.83
N ARG A 64 0.44 -3.83 -9.08
CA ARG A 64 -0.99 -3.69 -9.36
C ARG A 64 -1.64 -5.07 -9.31
N LEU A 65 -2.64 -5.24 -8.44
CA LEU A 65 -3.30 -6.52 -8.28
C LEU A 65 -4.05 -6.90 -9.57
N PRO A 66 -3.85 -8.12 -10.09
CA PRO A 66 -4.63 -8.62 -11.20
C PRO A 66 -6.07 -8.88 -10.78
N SER A 67 -6.98 -8.91 -11.76
CA SER A 67 -8.32 -9.43 -11.60
C SER A 67 -8.55 -10.53 -12.65
N PRO A 68 -8.83 -11.79 -12.24
CA PRO A 68 -9.09 -12.23 -10.87
C PRO A 68 -7.82 -12.37 -10.01
N LEU A 69 -7.97 -12.20 -8.69
CA LEU A 69 -6.94 -12.47 -7.67
C LEU A 69 -7.35 -13.64 -6.80
N THR A 70 -6.48 -14.64 -6.67
CA THR A 70 -6.73 -15.84 -5.86
C THR A 70 -5.94 -15.82 -4.55
N SER A 71 -4.66 -15.45 -4.59
CA SER A 71 -3.77 -15.42 -3.41
C SER A 71 -2.87 -14.20 -3.44
N LEU A 72 -2.90 -13.39 -2.38
CA LEU A 72 -2.04 -12.21 -2.27
C LEU A 72 -0.56 -12.60 -2.13
N VAL A 73 -0.25 -13.60 -1.29
CA VAL A 73 1.12 -14.06 -1.05
C VAL A 73 1.77 -14.56 -2.34
N GLU A 74 1.07 -15.41 -3.08
CA GLU A 74 1.58 -15.99 -4.32
C GLU A 74 1.80 -14.93 -5.39
N THR A 75 0.88 -13.96 -5.47
CA THR A 75 1.00 -12.84 -6.41
C THR A 75 2.21 -11.96 -6.09
N ILE A 76 2.42 -11.66 -4.80
CA ILE A 76 3.59 -10.89 -4.36
C ILE A 76 4.88 -11.67 -4.61
N HIS A 77 4.92 -12.95 -4.24
CA HIS A 77 6.09 -13.81 -4.44
C HIS A 77 6.47 -13.92 -5.93
N THR A 78 5.48 -14.01 -6.82
CA THR A 78 5.74 -14.04 -8.28
C THR A 78 6.23 -12.70 -8.80
N HIS A 79 5.82 -11.58 -8.19
CA HIS A 79 6.24 -10.25 -8.61
C HIS A 79 7.68 -9.90 -8.18
N LEU A 80 8.09 -10.39 -7.02
CA LEU A 80 9.40 -10.10 -6.43
C LEU A 80 10.46 -11.07 -6.97
N GLU A 81 10.94 -10.82 -8.19
CA GLU A 81 12.07 -11.58 -8.76
C GLU A 81 13.44 -11.02 -8.30
N ASN A 82 14.35 -11.92 -7.92
CA ASN A 82 15.79 -11.72 -7.62
C ASN A 82 16.16 -10.83 -6.42
N VAL A 83 15.84 -9.54 -6.43
CA VAL A 83 16.26 -8.59 -5.38
C VAL A 83 15.03 -7.89 -4.82
N PRO A 84 14.70 -8.08 -3.53
CA PRO A 84 13.55 -7.41 -2.94
C PRO A 84 13.79 -5.88 -2.92
N PRO A 85 12.79 -5.08 -3.33
CA PRO A 85 12.84 -3.63 -3.22
C PRO A 85 12.78 -3.21 -1.75
N PRO A 86 13.13 -1.96 -1.41
CA PRO A 86 13.01 -1.47 -0.03
C PRO A 86 11.57 -1.51 0.50
N ALA A 87 10.58 -1.40 -0.39
CA ALA A 87 9.18 -1.54 -0.06
C ALA A 87 8.36 -1.95 -1.29
N LEU A 88 7.19 -2.55 -1.06
CA LEU A 88 6.22 -2.88 -2.10
C LEU A 88 4.91 -2.14 -1.88
N LEU A 89 4.51 -1.31 -2.83
CA LEU A 89 3.19 -0.68 -2.87
C LEU A 89 2.21 -1.58 -3.63
N ILE A 90 1.14 -1.98 -2.96
CA ILE A 90 0.09 -2.82 -3.56
C ILE A 90 -1.13 -1.96 -3.87
N THR A 91 -1.56 -1.95 -5.13
CA THR A 91 -2.72 -1.15 -5.60
C THR A 91 -3.79 -2.02 -6.25
N GLY A 92 -5.05 -1.55 -6.26
CA GLY A 92 -6.16 -2.24 -6.90
C GLY A 92 -6.95 -3.18 -5.98
N LEU A 93 -6.73 -3.14 -4.66
CA LEU A 93 -7.56 -3.86 -3.68
C LEU A 93 -9.03 -3.44 -3.79
N GLU A 94 -9.27 -2.15 -4.03
CA GLU A 94 -10.60 -1.56 -4.19
C GLU A 94 -11.33 -1.98 -5.47
N LEU A 95 -10.61 -2.60 -6.41
CA LEU A 95 -11.15 -3.07 -7.69
C LEU A 95 -11.58 -4.54 -7.64
N LEU A 96 -11.28 -5.23 -6.54
CA LEU A 96 -11.68 -6.62 -6.35
C LEU A 96 -13.18 -6.69 -6.00
N PRO A 97 -13.91 -7.72 -6.50
CA PRO A 97 -15.24 -8.02 -5.98
C PRO A 97 -15.21 -8.20 -4.46
N GLU A 98 -16.25 -7.76 -3.75
CA GLU A 98 -16.28 -7.77 -2.27
C GLU A 98 -15.99 -9.17 -1.68
N ALA A 99 -16.57 -10.22 -2.28
CA ALA A 99 -16.32 -11.61 -1.87
C ALA A 99 -14.84 -11.99 -2.02
N ASN A 100 -14.17 -11.54 -3.09
CA ASN A 100 -12.75 -11.77 -3.31
C ASN A 100 -11.89 -10.96 -2.34
N LEU A 101 -12.23 -9.69 -2.10
CA LEU A 101 -11.50 -8.84 -1.15
C LEU A 101 -11.46 -9.48 0.24
N ILE A 102 -12.61 -9.92 0.77
CA ILE A 102 -12.68 -10.56 2.09
C ILE A 102 -11.87 -11.86 2.11
N ALA A 103 -11.97 -12.69 1.07
CA ALA A 103 -11.23 -13.95 0.98
C ALA A 103 -9.71 -13.71 0.94
N VAL A 104 -9.27 -12.74 0.15
CA VAL A 104 -7.85 -12.35 0.00
C VAL A 104 -7.28 -11.84 1.32
N LEU A 105 -8.00 -10.95 2.02
CA LEU A 105 -7.55 -10.42 3.31
C LEU A 105 -7.49 -11.50 4.39
N LYS A 106 -8.48 -12.42 4.43
CA LYS A 106 -8.44 -13.59 5.33
C LYS A 106 -7.25 -14.50 5.02
N GLY A 107 -7.02 -14.80 3.75
CA GLY A 107 -5.89 -15.61 3.31
C GLY A 107 -4.56 -14.97 3.69
N ALA A 108 -4.42 -13.66 3.49
CA ALA A 108 -3.22 -12.91 3.87
C ALA A 108 -2.97 -12.95 5.38
N ASN A 109 -4.03 -12.81 6.19
CA ASN A 109 -3.92 -12.91 7.64
C ASN A 109 -3.54 -14.34 8.11
N LEU A 110 -4.11 -15.38 7.49
CA LEU A 110 -3.76 -16.78 7.79
C LEU A 110 -2.30 -17.11 7.45
N SER A 111 -1.76 -16.45 6.43
CA SER A 111 -0.38 -16.61 5.95
C SER A 111 0.57 -15.53 6.46
N ARG A 112 0.19 -14.77 7.50
CA ARG A 112 1.00 -13.68 8.07
C ARG A 112 2.43 -14.11 8.41
N ASP A 113 2.59 -15.32 8.94
CA ASP A 113 3.92 -15.81 9.31
C ASP A 113 4.73 -16.23 8.07
N GLU A 114 4.09 -16.62 6.97
CA GLU A 114 4.74 -16.85 5.68
C GLU A 114 5.20 -15.53 5.05
N PHE A 115 4.42 -14.45 5.18
CA PHE A 115 4.86 -13.12 4.75
C PHE A 115 6.20 -12.73 5.37
N ARG A 116 6.35 -12.93 6.69
CA ARG A 116 7.58 -12.61 7.41
C ARG A 116 8.78 -13.46 6.98
N LYS A 117 8.56 -14.71 6.58
CA LYS A 117 9.62 -15.62 6.14
C LYS A 117 10.11 -15.31 4.73
N HIS A 118 9.20 -14.91 3.85
CA HIS A 118 9.46 -14.77 2.42
C HIS A 118 9.77 -13.34 1.99
N PHE A 119 9.40 -12.34 2.79
CA PHE A 119 9.58 -10.93 2.44
C PHE A 119 10.33 -10.16 3.54
N PRO A 120 11.67 -10.31 3.59
CA PRO A 120 12.53 -9.51 4.47
C PRO A 120 12.72 -8.10 3.86
N PHE A 121 11.63 -7.33 3.83
CA PHE A 121 11.70 -5.88 3.60
C PHE A 121 12.39 -5.20 4.78
#